data_AF-A0A3S3UML1-F1
#
_entry.id   AF-A0A3S3UML1-F1
#
_cell.length_a   1.000
_cell.length_b   1.000
_cell.length_c   1.000
_cell.angle_alpha   90.00
_cell.angle_beta   90.00
_cell.angle_gamma   90.00
#
_symmetry.space_group_name_H-M   'P 1'
#
loop_
_entity.id
_entity.type
_entity.pdbx_description
1 polymer ?
#
loop_
_entity_poly.entity_id
_entity_poly.type
_entity_poly.pdbx_seq_one_letter_code
_entity_poly.pdbx_strand_id
1 'polypeptide(L)'
;MIFSALRTYLMLGQAGLMVPSQVLDWFAADWAEQGGDALSVAQRARLAVHLGDLLRQPMQPVALDESLITQMRGVLARLPQARRIYAQLVIRAAAEAPPPFRVEEAAGPGAAQILRRPSGAGLTEGVEGLYTRQGFHQVILPHLSDLGALLQNEAWVLGPARLPAAGDQAQRAVVQDVLGIYYRDYIARYEALLGDIDIIPFENPQHAAEGLRQLSQPDSPLLSLLNAIARQSLLSLPDDATATGAAETGAGLRDGRGDAPGSDSLGAVVEGHFRALRDLVNGTGGQPSAFERVRAVLADPRDGSSGRIGAAVRGGSSDPSRLLDRWLMQIRAARAAPEGSGLRSRLTQLWQSEVLPLCEKVTQGGYPFQPGAQAEVHPEDFLALFGPEGAIERFFQTHLTATEKAETDQNGAAQEDPALAPFVIAAFDRAAQIRDGFFAADLPSGAGFRLRPHRLGTHAPDAQDQRITLEVDGHRTAYGPEDFGDLIVPWPGRSGGARISLEPEREGVENSLHRHGPWALIRLLSAAEMRPSTEGGTLLLYRIGGRSVSFSLKSRGRFEDTLAALATFKCPQSF
;
A
#
# COMPACT_ATOMS: atom_id res chain seq x y z
N MET A 1 -15.22 -21.67 -21.06
CA MET A 1 -16.14 -22.44 -20.20
C MET A 1 -17.33 -23.02 -21.00
N ILE A 2 -18.34 -22.24 -21.39
CA ILE A 2 -19.58 -22.79 -22.00
C ILE A 2 -19.31 -23.55 -23.31
N PHE A 3 -18.46 -23.02 -24.21
CA PHE A 3 -18.15 -23.67 -25.49
C PHE A 3 -17.46 -25.03 -25.29
N SER A 4 -16.43 -25.07 -24.44
CA SER A 4 -15.68 -26.31 -24.17
C SER A 4 -16.54 -27.35 -23.47
N ALA A 5 -17.40 -26.94 -22.52
CA ALA A 5 -18.36 -27.82 -21.87
C ALA A 5 -19.39 -28.42 -22.86
N LEU A 6 -19.98 -27.59 -23.72
CA LEU A 6 -20.91 -28.07 -24.75
C LEU A 6 -20.22 -29.03 -25.71
N ARG A 7 -18.98 -28.73 -26.13
CA ARG A 7 -18.20 -29.61 -27.01
C ARG A 7 -17.96 -30.97 -26.36
N THR A 8 -17.51 -31.01 -25.10
CA THR A 8 -17.30 -32.25 -24.34
C THR A 8 -18.60 -33.03 -24.19
N TYR A 9 -19.72 -32.37 -23.85
CA TYR A 9 -21.02 -33.02 -23.74
C TYR A 9 -21.47 -33.67 -25.06
N LEU A 10 -21.32 -32.98 -26.20
CA LEU A 10 -21.63 -33.52 -27.51
C LEU A 10 -20.69 -34.68 -27.91
N MET A 11 -19.41 -34.65 -27.53
CA MET A 11 -18.47 -35.76 -27.74
C MET A 11 -18.90 -37.01 -26.95
N LEU A 12 -19.29 -36.85 -25.69
CA LEU A 12 -19.77 -37.96 -24.85
C LEU A 12 -21.08 -38.58 -25.36
N GLY A 13 -21.93 -37.78 -26.01
CA GLY A 13 -23.12 -38.26 -26.73
C GLY A 13 -22.85 -38.76 -28.16
N GLN A 14 -21.59 -38.82 -28.60
CA GLN A 14 -21.17 -39.28 -29.93
C GLN A 14 -21.77 -38.48 -31.11
N ALA A 15 -22.16 -37.22 -30.89
CA ALA A 15 -22.71 -36.34 -31.94
C ALA A 15 -21.63 -35.73 -32.87
N GLY A 16 -20.35 -36.01 -32.62
CA GLY A 16 -19.22 -35.57 -33.43
C GLY A 16 -17.97 -36.43 -33.19
N LEU A 17 -16.84 -36.05 -33.80
CA LEU A 17 -15.58 -36.78 -33.66
C LEU A 17 -15.09 -36.73 -32.21
N MET A 18 -14.96 -37.89 -31.57
CA MET A 18 -14.41 -38.03 -30.23
C MET A 18 -12.91 -37.72 -30.25
N VAL A 19 -12.48 -36.72 -29.47
CA VAL A 19 -11.07 -36.38 -29.27
C VAL A 19 -10.74 -36.59 -27.79
N PRO A 20 -10.17 -37.76 -27.40
CA PRO A 20 -10.00 -38.13 -25.99
C PRO A 20 -9.19 -37.13 -25.16
N SER A 21 -8.15 -36.53 -25.74
CA SER A 21 -7.33 -35.52 -25.06
C SER A 21 -8.15 -34.30 -24.62
N GLN A 22 -9.06 -33.82 -25.46
CA GLN A 22 -9.89 -32.65 -25.13
C GLN A 22 -10.89 -32.92 -24.01
N VAL A 23 -11.44 -34.14 -23.96
CA VAL A 23 -12.33 -34.56 -22.88
C VAL A 23 -11.54 -34.62 -21.56
N LEU A 24 -10.33 -35.19 -21.60
CA LEU A 24 -9.43 -35.26 -20.45
C LEU A 24 -9.05 -33.86 -19.94
N ASP A 25 -8.61 -32.97 -20.83
CA ASP A 25 -8.22 -31.61 -20.48
C ASP A 25 -9.36 -30.83 -19.84
N TRP A 26 -10.58 -30.99 -20.38
CA TRP A 26 -11.76 -30.32 -19.84
C TRP A 26 -12.09 -30.80 -18.42
N PHE A 27 -12.13 -32.11 -18.18
CA PHE A 27 -12.41 -32.65 -16.84
C PHE A 27 -11.27 -32.36 -15.85
N ALA A 28 -10.02 -32.36 -16.31
CA ALA A 28 -8.88 -31.98 -15.47
C ALA A 28 -8.99 -30.53 -14.98
N ALA A 29 -9.38 -29.60 -15.87
CA ALA A 29 -9.65 -28.22 -15.51
C ALA A 29 -10.88 -28.08 -14.58
N ASP A 30 -11.96 -28.80 -14.88
CA ASP A 30 -13.19 -28.79 -14.09
C ASP A 30 -12.96 -29.31 -12.65
N TRP A 31 -12.25 -30.43 -12.49
CA TRP A 31 -11.87 -30.93 -11.17
C TRP A 31 -10.86 -30.05 -10.45
N ALA A 32 -10.06 -29.27 -11.18
CA ALA A 32 -9.17 -28.30 -10.57
C ALA A 32 -9.94 -27.11 -9.98
N GLU A 33 -10.98 -26.64 -10.67
CA GLU A 33 -11.77 -25.45 -10.32
C GLU A 33 -12.92 -25.76 -9.35
N GLN A 34 -13.73 -26.79 -9.64
CA GLN A 34 -14.89 -27.16 -8.82
C GLN A 34 -14.55 -28.13 -7.69
N GLY A 35 -13.41 -28.83 -7.77
CA GLY A 35 -13.01 -29.83 -6.78
C GLY A 35 -12.51 -29.25 -5.47
N GLY A 36 -12.13 -27.96 -5.41
CA GLY A 36 -11.67 -27.28 -4.19
C GLY A 36 -10.67 -28.09 -3.36
N ASP A 37 -10.84 -28.06 -2.03
CA ASP A 37 -10.11 -28.90 -1.06
C ASP A 37 -10.62 -30.36 -1.00
N ALA A 38 -11.72 -30.69 -1.68
CA ALA A 38 -12.36 -32.00 -1.60
C ALA A 38 -11.58 -33.10 -2.33
N LEU A 39 -10.74 -32.73 -3.31
CA LEU A 39 -9.89 -33.66 -4.06
C LEU A 39 -8.42 -33.26 -4.00
N SER A 40 -7.60 -34.11 -3.38
CA SER A 40 -6.15 -33.95 -3.39
C SER A 40 -5.58 -34.03 -4.81
N VAL A 41 -4.40 -33.44 -5.04
CA VAL A 41 -3.68 -33.53 -6.33
C VAL A 41 -3.51 -34.99 -6.78
N ALA A 42 -3.21 -35.90 -5.84
CA ALA A 42 -3.04 -37.33 -6.12
C ALA A 42 -4.37 -38.04 -6.47
N GLN A 43 -5.51 -37.58 -5.96
CA GLN A 43 -6.82 -38.10 -6.36
C GLN A 43 -7.23 -37.59 -7.74
N ARG A 44 -6.97 -36.31 -8.04
CA ARG A 44 -7.21 -35.74 -9.38
C ARG A 44 -6.40 -36.45 -10.46
N ALA A 45 -5.12 -36.73 -10.19
CA ALA A 45 -4.27 -37.50 -11.10
C ALA A 45 -4.83 -38.93 -11.34
N ARG A 46 -5.31 -39.60 -10.30
CA ARG A 46 -5.93 -40.94 -10.43
C ARG A 46 -7.24 -40.91 -11.23
N LEU A 47 -8.08 -39.90 -11.02
CA LEU A 47 -9.31 -39.71 -11.80
C LEU A 47 -9.01 -39.48 -13.29
N ALA A 48 -7.98 -38.68 -13.60
CA ALA A 48 -7.55 -38.46 -14.98
C ALA A 48 -7.08 -39.76 -15.67
N VAL A 49 -6.35 -40.62 -14.95
CA VAL A 49 -5.96 -41.95 -15.46
C VAL A 49 -7.20 -42.81 -15.73
N HIS A 50 -8.12 -42.91 -14.79
CA HIS A 50 -9.35 -43.71 -14.96
C HIS A 50 -10.24 -43.20 -16.11
N LEU A 51 -10.40 -41.89 -16.24
CA LEU A 51 -11.11 -41.29 -17.37
C LEU A 51 -10.40 -41.60 -18.69
N GLY A 52 -9.06 -41.56 -18.70
CA GLY A 52 -8.27 -41.91 -19.88
C GLY A 52 -8.48 -43.35 -20.32
N ASP A 53 -8.50 -44.29 -19.37
CA ASP A 53 -8.75 -45.70 -19.62
C ASP A 53 -10.19 -45.96 -20.09
N LEU A 54 -11.17 -45.21 -19.56
CA LEU A 54 -12.56 -45.26 -19.99
C LEU A 54 -12.72 -44.80 -21.44
N LEU A 55 -12.07 -43.69 -21.82
CA LEU A 55 -12.15 -43.13 -23.18
C LEU A 55 -11.47 -44.00 -24.25
N ARG A 56 -10.58 -44.94 -23.87
CA ARG A 56 -9.98 -45.91 -24.79
C ARG A 56 -10.88 -47.11 -25.08
N GLN A 57 -11.97 -47.27 -24.34
CA GLN A 57 -12.92 -48.37 -24.51
C GLN A 57 -14.13 -47.92 -25.35
N PRO A 58 -14.90 -48.85 -25.94
CA PRO A 58 -16.17 -48.52 -26.59
C PRO A 58 -17.13 -47.88 -25.59
N MET A 59 -17.43 -46.59 -25.78
CA MET A 59 -18.32 -45.84 -24.92
C MET A 59 -19.79 -46.08 -25.30
N GLN A 60 -20.66 -46.22 -24.30
CA GLN A 60 -22.09 -46.06 -24.53
C GLN A 60 -22.40 -44.56 -24.68
N PRO A 61 -23.13 -44.14 -25.71
CA PRO A 61 -23.45 -42.72 -25.91
C PRO A 61 -24.31 -42.22 -24.74
N VAL A 62 -23.91 -41.09 -24.17
CA VAL A 62 -24.70 -40.41 -23.16
C VAL A 62 -25.92 -39.77 -23.83
N ALA A 63 -27.11 -39.96 -23.25
CA ALA A 63 -28.32 -39.32 -23.76
C ALA A 63 -28.17 -37.79 -23.73
N LEU A 64 -28.34 -37.17 -24.90
CA LEU A 64 -28.20 -35.73 -25.08
C LEU A 64 -29.54 -35.01 -24.86
N ASP A 65 -29.52 -33.93 -24.09
CA ASP A 65 -30.66 -33.02 -23.95
C ASP A 65 -30.65 -31.97 -25.07
N GLU A 66 -31.49 -32.20 -26.08
CA GLU A 66 -31.63 -31.32 -27.24
C GLU A 66 -32.10 -29.90 -26.88
N SER A 67 -32.89 -29.74 -25.81
CA SER A 67 -33.35 -28.43 -25.35
C SER A 67 -32.20 -27.63 -24.74
N LEU A 68 -31.37 -28.28 -23.92
CA LEU A 68 -30.16 -27.71 -23.36
C LEU A 68 -29.14 -27.36 -24.45
N ILE A 69 -28.92 -28.26 -25.42
CA ILE A 69 -28.03 -28.01 -26.56
C ILE A 69 -28.51 -26.79 -27.35
N THR A 70 -29.81 -26.70 -27.64
CA THR A 70 -30.40 -25.58 -28.37
C THR A 70 -30.23 -24.27 -27.58
N GLN A 71 -30.49 -24.29 -26.27
CA GLN A 71 -30.31 -23.14 -25.40
C GLN A 71 -28.85 -22.68 -25.37
N MET A 72 -27.90 -23.59 -25.16
CA MET A 72 -26.47 -23.28 -25.08
C MET A 72 -25.92 -22.79 -26.42
N ARG A 73 -26.31 -23.40 -27.53
CA ARG A 73 -26.01 -22.89 -28.89
C ARG A 73 -26.58 -21.49 -29.10
N GLY A 74 -27.78 -21.21 -28.60
CA GLY A 74 -28.39 -19.88 -28.61
C GLY A 74 -27.59 -18.85 -27.82
N VAL A 75 -27.07 -19.21 -26.64
CA VAL A 75 -26.18 -18.36 -25.83
C VAL A 75 -24.87 -18.10 -26.57
N LEU A 76 -24.23 -19.15 -27.10
CA LEU A 76 -22.97 -19.03 -27.84
C LEU A 76 -23.12 -18.20 -29.11
N ALA A 77 -24.28 -18.26 -29.77
CA ALA A 77 -24.58 -17.48 -30.97
C ALA A 77 -24.70 -15.97 -30.71
N ARG A 78 -24.91 -15.52 -29.46
CA ARG A 78 -24.94 -14.09 -29.11
C ARG A 78 -23.56 -13.43 -29.10
N LEU A 79 -22.48 -14.22 -29.03
CA LEU A 79 -21.11 -13.70 -29.13
C LEU A 79 -20.72 -13.57 -30.61
N PRO A 80 -20.08 -12.46 -31.04
CA PRO A 80 -19.48 -12.37 -32.37
C PRO A 80 -18.47 -13.50 -32.58
N GLN A 81 -18.49 -14.12 -33.77
CA GLN A 81 -17.66 -15.29 -34.10
C GLN A 81 -16.17 -15.02 -33.84
N ALA A 82 -15.64 -13.90 -34.31
CA ALA A 82 -14.25 -13.50 -34.10
C ALA A 82 -13.86 -13.44 -32.61
N ARG A 83 -14.76 -12.98 -31.73
CA ARG A 83 -14.48 -12.89 -30.29
C ARG A 83 -14.39 -14.25 -29.61
N ARG A 84 -15.19 -15.22 -30.05
CA ARG A 84 -15.10 -16.60 -29.55
C ARG A 84 -13.79 -17.27 -29.98
N ILE A 85 -13.45 -17.12 -31.26
CA ILE A 85 -12.22 -17.67 -31.84
C ILE A 85 -11.01 -17.06 -31.15
N TYR A 86 -11.00 -15.74 -30.98
CA TYR A 86 -9.96 -15.03 -30.25
C TYR A 86 -9.78 -15.56 -28.82
N ALA A 87 -10.87 -15.73 -28.07
CA ALA A 87 -10.80 -16.26 -26.70
C ALA A 87 -10.18 -17.67 -26.65
N GLN A 88 -10.49 -18.52 -27.64
CA GLN A 88 -9.88 -19.86 -27.72
C GLN A 88 -8.42 -19.83 -28.16
N LEU A 89 -8.10 -18.97 -29.12
CA LEU A 89 -6.73 -18.74 -29.57
C LEU A 89 -5.84 -18.38 -28.37
N VAL A 90 -6.27 -17.40 -27.56
CA VAL A 90 -5.54 -16.98 -26.36
C VAL A 90 -5.35 -18.13 -25.37
N ILE A 91 -6.39 -18.94 -25.11
CA ILE A 91 -6.30 -20.08 -24.18
C ILE A 91 -5.28 -21.12 -24.67
N ARG A 92 -5.27 -21.46 -25.97
CA ARG A 92 -4.34 -22.44 -26.53
C ARG A 92 -2.91 -21.90 -26.55
N ALA A 93 -2.76 -20.64 -26.95
CA ALA A 93 -1.47 -19.97 -27.06
C ALA A 93 -0.84 -19.68 -25.69
N ALA A 94 -1.62 -19.62 -24.60
CA ALA A 94 -1.12 -19.25 -23.28
C ALA A 94 -0.02 -20.18 -22.75
N ALA A 95 -0.07 -21.49 -23.07
CA ALA A 95 0.93 -22.47 -22.62
C ALA A 95 2.28 -22.31 -23.32
N GLU A 96 2.30 -21.70 -24.50
CA GLU A 96 3.48 -21.46 -25.33
C GLU A 96 3.98 -20.01 -25.20
N ALA A 97 3.35 -19.21 -24.34
CA ALA A 97 3.69 -17.80 -24.18
C ALA A 97 5.15 -17.63 -23.71
N PRO A 98 5.93 -16.71 -24.31
CA PRO A 98 7.27 -16.40 -23.84
C PRO A 98 7.22 -15.73 -22.46
N PRO A 99 8.39 -15.46 -21.83
CA PRO A 99 8.43 -14.67 -20.59
C PRO A 99 7.66 -13.34 -20.72
N PRO A 100 6.98 -12.90 -19.66
CA PRO A 100 6.26 -11.63 -19.68
C PRO A 100 7.23 -10.46 -19.78
N PHE A 101 6.77 -9.35 -20.34
CA PHE A 101 7.47 -8.07 -20.27
C PHE A 101 7.39 -7.55 -18.84
N ARG A 102 8.54 -7.39 -18.16
CA ARG A 102 8.60 -6.85 -16.79
C ARG A 102 9.14 -5.43 -16.80
N VAL A 103 8.55 -4.56 -15.97
CA VAL A 103 8.95 -3.15 -15.90
C VAL A 103 10.37 -3.00 -15.39
N GLU A 104 10.75 -3.73 -14.35
CA GLU A 104 12.08 -3.66 -13.75
C GLU A 104 13.20 -4.06 -14.73
N GLU A 105 12.98 -5.13 -15.51
CA GLU A 105 13.95 -5.62 -16.48
C GLU A 105 14.09 -4.64 -17.65
N ALA A 106 12.97 -4.06 -18.08
CA ALA A 106 12.93 -3.09 -19.17
C ALA A 106 13.51 -1.72 -18.78
N ALA A 107 13.28 -1.26 -17.55
CA ALA A 107 13.80 -0.01 -17.01
C ALA A 107 15.27 -0.11 -16.60
N GLY A 108 15.73 -1.30 -16.21
CA GLY A 108 17.13 -1.54 -15.82
C GLY A 108 17.43 -1.15 -14.37
N PRO A 109 18.72 -1.09 -14.00
CA PRO A 109 19.12 -0.82 -12.62
C PRO A 109 18.64 0.56 -12.17
N GLY A 110 18.17 0.66 -10.91
CA GLY A 110 17.63 1.90 -10.36
C GLY A 110 16.15 2.15 -10.67
N ALA A 111 15.47 1.27 -11.41
CA ALA A 111 14.03 1.38 -11.67
C ALA A 111 13.21 1.57 -10.39
N ALA A 112 13.47 0.76 -9.35
CA ALA A 112 12.77 0.83 -8.07
C ALA A 112 13.05 2.10 -7.24
N GLN A 113 14.08 2.88 -7.59
CA GLN A 113 14.44 4.13 -6.90
C GLN A 113 13.73 5.35 -7.51
N ILE A 114 13.19 5.21 -8.73
CA ILE A 114 12.64 6.33 -9.51
C ILE A 114 11.20 6.07 -9.94
N LEU A 115 10.84 4.82 -10.22
CA LEU A 115 9.55 4.44 -10.76
C LEU A 115 8.69 3.78 -9.70
N ARG A 116 7.40 4.07 -9.73
CA ARG A 116 6.35 3.38 -8.97
C ARG A 116 5.15 3.12 -9.86
N ARG A 117 4.26 2.27 -9.36
CA ARG A 117 2.95 2.01 -9.96
C ARG A 117 1.84 2.46 -9.01
N PRO A 118 1.07 3.51 -9.35
CA PRO A 118 -0.04 3.98 -8.51
C PRO A 118 -1.11 2.92 -8.22
N SER A 119 -1.26 1.91 -9.10
CA SER A 119 -2.12 0.75 -8.86
C SER A 119 -1.70 -0.12 -7.67
N GLY A 120 -0.46 0.01 -7.18
CA GLY A 120 0.14 -0.84 -6.15
C GLY A 120 0.75 -2.14 -6.68
N ALA A 121 0.67 -2.40 -7.99
CA ALA A 121 1.28 -3.58 -8.60
C ALA A 121 2.83 -3.48 -8.62
N GLY A 122 3.51 -4.64 -8.60
CA GLY A 122 4.98 -4.69 -8.58
C GLY A 122 5.64 -4.22 -9.88
N LEU A 123 6.90 -3.77 -9.80
CA LEU A 123 7.74 -3.51 -10.99
C LEU A 123 8.25 -4.81 -11.64
N THR A 124 8.19 -5.92 -10.89
CA THR A 124 8.42 -7.28 -11.39
C THR A 124 7.30 -7.74 -12.32
N GLU A 125 6.15 -7.05 -12.34
CA GLU A 125 5.02 -7.36 -13.23
C GLU A 125 5.03 -6.46 -14.47
N GLY A 126 4.17 -6.78 -15.44
CA GLY A 126 3.99 -5.97 -16.65
C GLY A 126 3.01 -6.62 -17.62
N VAL A 127 3.42 -6.80 -18.87
CA VAL A 127 2.55 -7.32 -19.95
C VAL A 127 2.79 -8.82 -20.13
N GLU A 128 1.71 -9.60 -20.24
CA GLU A 128 1.80 -11.05 -20.44
C GLU A 128 2.56 -11.38 -21.74
N GLY A 129 3.38 -12.44 -21.71
CA GLY A 129 4.28 -12.79 -22.81
C GLY A 129 3.60 -12.94 -24.17
N LEU A 130 2.33 -13.37 -24.17
CA LEU A 130 1.53 -13.48 -25.39
C LEU A 130 1.38 -12.15 -26.14
N TYR A 131 1.32 -11.04 -25.41
CA TYR A 131 1.21 -9.67 -25.94
C TYR A 131 2.55 -8.97 -26.01
N THR A 132 3.63 -9.70 -26.22
CA THR A 132 4.94 -9.12 -26.55
C THR A 132 5.18 -9.25 -28.06
N ARG A 133 6.18 -8.52 -28.59
CA ARG A 133 6.63 -8.70 -29.98
C ARG A 133 7.02 -10.15 -30.26
N GLN A 134 7.73 -10.77 -29.32
CA GLN A 134 8.09 -12.18 -29.39
C GLN A 134 6.85 -13.08 -29.41
N GLY A 135 5.90 -12.86 -28.49
CA GLY A 135 4.65 -13.63 -28.42
C GLY A 135 3.79 -13.49 -29.67
N PHE A 136 3.77 -12.29 -30.26
CA PHE A 136 3.09 -12.06 -31.54
C PHE A 136 3.68 -12.91 -32.67
N HIS A 137 5.01 -12.88 -32.84
CA HIS A 137 5.67 -13.59 -33.94
C HIS A 137 5.79 -15.10 -33.74
N GLN A 138 6.10 -15.54 -32.52
CA GLN A 138 6.43 -16.95 -32.23
C GLN A 138 5.21 -17.77 -31.86
N VAL A 139 4.15 -17.14 -31.36
CA VAL A 139 2.97 -17.85 -30.86
C VAL A 139 1.74 -17.46 -31.66
N ILE A 140 1.34 -16.20 -31.65
CA ILE A 140 0.06 -15.78 -32.25
C ILE A 140 0.02 -16.01 -33.76
N LEU A 141 1.03 -15.57 -34.52
CA LEU A 141 1.02 -15.71 -35.98
C LEU A 141 0.91 -17.19 -36.45
N PRO A 142 1.69 -18.16 -35.93
CA PRO A 142 1.53 -19.57 -36.25
C PRO A 142 0.12 -20.12 -35.97
N HIS A 143 -0.46 -19.80 -34.80
CA HIS A 143 -1.81 -20.25 -34.47
C HIS A 143 -2.89 -19.58 -35.34
N LEU A 144 -2.62 -18.40 -35.91
CA LEU A 144 -3.52 -17.73 -36.85
C LEU A 144 -3.51 -18.37 -38.24
N SER A 145 -2.38 -18.90 -38.72
CA SER A 145 -2.35 -19.69 -39.97
C SER A 145 -3.18 -20.97 -39.89
N ASP A 146 -3.22 -21.59 -38.72
CA ASP A 146 -3.97 -22.84 -38.49
C ASP A 146 -5.46 -22.61 -38.16
N LEU A 147 -5.92 -21.35 -38.17
CA LEU A 147 -7.31 -21.00 -37.86
C LEU A 147 -8.34 -21.69 -38.78
N GLY A 148 -7.97 -22.03 -40.01
CA GLY A 148 -8.85 -22.79 -40.91
C GLY A 148 -9.25 -24.14 -40.32
N ALA A 149 -8.29 -24.88 -39.76
CA ALA A 149 -8.55 -26.13 -39.06
C ALA A 149 -9.33 -25.91 -37.76
N LEU A 150 -9.08 -24.80 -37.06
CA LEU A 150 -9.81 -24.44 -35.85
C LEU A 150 -11.29 -24.14 -36.14
N LEU A 151 -11.58 -23.37 -37.20
CA LEU A 151 -12.93 -23.05 -37.67
C LEU A 151 -13.73 -24.30 -38.08
N GLN A 152 -13.10 -25.22 -38.82
CA GLN A 152 -13.75 -26.48 -39.23
C GLN A 152 -14.06 -27.38 -38.02
N ASN A 153 -13.19 -27.38 -37.01
CA ASN A 153 -13.40 -28.14 -35.78
C ASN A 153 -14.50 -27.57 -34.86
N GLU A 154 -14.96 -26.33 -35.05
CA GLU A 154 -16.05 -25.73 -34.26
C GLU A 154 -17.42 -25.83 -34.92
N ALA A 155 -17.44 -25.95 -36.25
CA ALA A 155 -18.64 -25.97 -37.07
C ALA A 155 -19.73 -26.93 -36.56
N TRP A 156 -19.32 -28.14 -36.21
CA TRP A 156 -20.22 -29.20 -35.76
C TRP A 156 -20.76 -28.95 -34.34
N VAL A 157 -20.02 -28.22 -33.49
CA VAL A 157 -20.43 -27.85 -32.13
C VAL A 157 -21.55 -26.80 -32.18
N LEU A 158 -21.44 -25.82 -33.10
CA LEU A 158 -22.39 -24.71 -33.23
C LEU A 158 -23.60 -25.04 -34.12
N GLY A 159 -23.48 -26.04 -35.00
CA GLY A 159 -24.53 -26.55 -35.88
C GLY A 159 -24.52 -25.97 -37.31
N PRO A 160 -25.19 -26.63 -38.27
CA PRO A 160 -25.05 -26.38 -39.71
C PRO A 160 -25.53 -25.00 -40.19
N ALA A 161 -26.42 -24.33 -39.45
CA ALA A 161 -26.99 -23.02 -39.83
C ALA A 161 -26.06 -21.82 -39.58
N ARG A 162 -24.85 -22.03 -39.03
CA ARG A 162 -23.93 -20.96 -38.61
C ARG A 162 -22.51 -21.11 -39.14
N LEU A 163 -22.32 -22.01 -40.10
CA LEU A 163 -21.09 -22.06 -40.89
C LEU A 163 -20.98 -20.78 -41.74
N PRO A 164 -19.84 -20.05 -41.70
CA PRO A 164 -19.60 -19.00 -42.68
C PRO A 164 -19.62 -19.61 -44.09
N ALA A 165 -19.91 -18.78 -45.10
CA ALA A 165 -19.82 -19.20 -46.50
C ALA A 165 -18.47 -19.92 -46.72
N ALA A 166 -18.51 -21.17 -47.18
CA ALA A 166 -17.31 -21.93 -47.47
C ALA A 166 -16.54 -21.22 -48.59
N GLY A 167 -15.47 -20.51 -48.22
CA GLY A 167 -14.65 -19.76 -49.17
C GLY A 167 -13.52 -19.00 -48.48
N ASP A 168 -12.35 -18.99 -49.12
CA ASP A 168 -11.11 -18.41 -48.59
C ASP A 168 -11.26 -16.94 -48.17
N GLN A 169 -12.13 -16.17 -48.83
CA GLN A 169 -12.39 -14.76 -48.50
C GLN A 169 -13.10 -14.59 -47.15
N ALA A 170 -14.10 -15.42 -46.84
CA ALA A 170 -14.81 -15.36 -45.57
C ALA A 170 -13.91 -15.76 -44.40
N GLN A 171 -13.05 -16.77 -44.61
CA GLN A 171 -12.05 -17.17 -43.63
C GLN A 171 -11.02 -16.07 -43.37
N ARG A 172 -10.52 -15.40 -44.43
CA ARG A 172 -9.59 -14.27 -44.29
C ARG A 172 -10.22 -13.09 -43.52
N ALA A 173 -11.48 -12.78 -43.77
CA ALA A 173 -12.20 -11.73 -43.03
C ALA A 173 -12.26 -12.05 -41.52
N VAL A 174 -12.55 -13.30 -41.16
CA VAL A 174 -12.55 -13.73 -39.75
C VAL A 174 -11.15 -13.61 -39.13
N VAL A 175 -10.09 -13.98 -39.86
CA VAL A 175 -8.71 -13.83 -39.37
C VAL A 175 -8.36 -12.36 -39.11
N GLN A 176 -8.75 -11.46 -40.02
CA GLN A 176 -8.57 -10.01 -39.85
C GLN A 176 -9.34 -9.47 -38.64
N ASP A 177 -10.59 -9.92 -38.44
CA ASP A 177 -11.38 -9.53 -37.28
C ASP A 177 -10.75 -10.01 -35.96
N VAL A 178 -10.24 -11.25 -35.93
CA VAL A 178 -9.53 -11.81 -34.76
C VAL A 178 -8.25 -11.02 -34.47
N LEU A 179 -7.47 -10.71 -35.51
CA LEU A 179 -6.29 -9.85 -35.40
C LEU A 179 -6.64 -8.45 -34.88
N GLY A 180 -7.75 -7.86 -35.35
CA GLY A 180 -8.24 -6.57 -34.87
C GLY A 180 -8.62 -6.59 -33.39
N ILE A 181 -9.14 -7.72 -32.86
CA ILE A 181 -9.37 -7.89 -31.42
C ILE A 181 -8.04 -8.01 -30.69
N TYR A 182 -7.11 -8.85 -31.18
CA TYR A 182 -5.79 -9.02 -30.58
C TYR A 182 -5.01 -7.70 -30.50
N TYR A 183 -4.99 -6.90 -31.56
CA TYR A 183 -4.30 -5.59 -31.56
C TYR A 183 -4.90 -4.61 -30.56
N ARG A 184 -6.22 -4.60 -30.39
CA ARG A 184 -6.88 -3.75 -29.38
C ARG A 184 -6.47 -4.16 -27.97
N ASP A 185 -6.43 -5.46 -27.70
CA ASP A 185 -6.02 -6.03 -26.42
C ASP A 185 -4.53 -5.81 -26.14
N TYR A 186 -3.70 -5.86 -27.17
CA TYR A 186 -2.28 -5.52 -27.13
C TYR A 186 -2.10 -4.05 -26.75
N ILE A 187 -2.76 -3.14 -27.49
CA ILE A 187 -2.70 -1.69 -27.25
C ILE A 187 -3.16 -1.36 -25.83
N ALA A 188 -4.31 -1.90 -25.41
CA ALA A 188 -4.88 -1.63 -24.08
C ALA A 188 -3.94 -2.00 -22.93
N ARG A 189 -3.18 -3.10 -23.05
CA ARG A 189 -2.21 -3.53 -22.04
C ARG A 189 -1.05 -2.56 -21.89
N TYR A 190 -0.48 -2.11 -23.01
CA TYR A 190 0.62 -1.15 -22.97
C TYR A 190 0.15 0.26 -22.60
N GLU A 191 -1.07 0.68 -23.00
CA GLU A 191 -1.67 1.93 -22.53
C GLU A 191 -1.93 1.89 -21.02
N ALA A 192 -2.48 0.79 -20.50
CA ALA A 192 -2.69 0.61 -19.07
C ALA A 192 -1.36 0.63 -18.31
N LEU A 193 -0.34 -0.06 -18.82
CA LEU A 193 1.00 -0.04 -18.24
C LEU A 193 1.56 1.37 -18.23
N LEU A 194 1.61 2.05 -19.38
CA LEU A 194 2.13 3.41 -19.47
C LEU A 194 1.36 4.38 -18.56
N GLY A 195 0.03 4.25 -18.49
CA GLY A 195 -0.83 5.06 -17.64
C GLY A 195 -0.64 4.83 -16.14
N ASP A 196 -0.09 3.68 -15.76
CA ASP A 196 0.20 3.23 -14.41
C ASP A 196 1.69 3.37 -14.04
N ILE A 197 2.53 3.94 -14.90
CA ILE A 197 3.92 4.26 -14.54
C ILE A 197 4.00 5.71 -14.07
N ASP A 198 4.59 5.89 -12.89
CA ASP A 198 4.73 7.19 -12.26
C ASP A 198 6.10 7.36 -11.60
N ILE A 199 6.54 8.60 -11.43
CA ILE A 199 7.78 8.90 -10.70
C ILE A 199 7.47 8.85 -9.19
N ILE A 200 8.38 8.27 -8.41
CA ILE A 200 8.28 8.28 -6.94
C ILE A 200 8.22 9.75 -6.46
N PRO A 201 7.29 10.12 -5.55
CA PRO A 201 7.23 11.47 -5.02
C PRO A 201 8.53 11.80 -4.31
N PHE A 202 9.09 12.97 -4.62
CA PHE A 202 10.32 13.40 -3.97
C PHE A 202 10.00 13.95 -2.59
N GLU A 203 10.61 13.35 -1.57
CA GLU A 203 10.35 13.66 -0.17
C GLU A 203 11.03 14.96 0.29
N ASN A 204 12.15 15.30 -0.35
CA ASN A 204 12.95 16.48 -0.01
C ASN A 204 13.79 16.95 -1.22
N PRO A 205 14.35 18.18 -1.19
CA PRO A 205 15.14 18.72 -2.30
C PRO A 205 16.38 17.89 -2.68
N GLN A 206 17.01 17.17 -1.74
CA GLN A 206 18.15 16.31 -2.03
C GLN A 206 17.72 15.05 -2.79
N HIS A 207 16.62 14.41 -2.35
CA HIS A 207 15.99 13.28 -3.05
C HIS A 207 15.49 13.72 -4.44
N ALA A 208 14.93 14.92 -4.56
CA ALA A 208 14.59 15.51 -5.85
C ALA A 208 15.81 15.71 -6.75
N ALA A 209 16.91 16.29 -6.24
CA ALA A 209 18.13 16.47 -7.00
C ALA A 209 18.75 15.13 -7.45
N GLU A 210 18.75 14.12 -6.58
CA GLU A 210 19.20 12.77 -6.90
C GLU A 210 18.36 12.14 -8.01
N GLY A 211 17.04 12.12 -7.83
CA GLY A 211 16.15 11.51 -8.79
C GLY A 211 16.14 12.22 -10.14
N LEU A 212 16.26 13.56 -10.15
CA LEU A 212 16.44 14.33 -11.38
C LEU A 212 17.77 14.04 -12.04
N ARG A 213 18.85 13.87 -11.28
CA ARG A 213 20.16 13.49 -11.81
C ARG A 213 20.09 12.11 -12.47
N GLN A 214 19.47 11.12 -11.83
CA GLN A 214 19.27 9.78 -12.40
C GLN A 214 18.42 9.82 -13.66
N LEU A 215 17.30 10.56 -13.65
CA LEU A 215 16.46 10.75 -14.84
C LEU A 215 17.17 11.46 -16.00
N SER A 216 18.20 12.26 -15.70
CA SER A 216 18.98 13.02 -16.68
C SER A 216 20.18 12.25 -17.25
N GLN A 217 20.55 11.10 -16.65
CA GLN A 217 21.65 10.29 -17.16
C GLN A 217 21.29 9.58 -18.48
N PRO A 218 22.28 9.21 -19.31
CA PRO A 218 22.05 8.41 -20.51
C PRO A 218 21.36 7.06 -20.25
N ASP A 219 21.58 6.47 -19.08
CA ASP A 219 21.00 5.20 -18.59
C ASP A 219 19.73 5.40 -17.74
N SER A 220 19.02 6.52 -17.94
CA SER A 220 17.76 6.84 -17.27
C SER A 220 16.76 5.67 -17.29
N PRO A 221 16.26 5.19 -16.13
CA PRO A 221 15.32 4.06 -16.08
C PRO A 221 14.03 4.30 -16.86
N LEU A 222 13.56 5.55 -16.86
CA LEU A 222 12.38 5.96 -17.62
C LEU A 222 12.61 5.84 -19.13
N LEU A 223 13.79 6.27 -19.61
CA LEU A 223 14.15 6.16 -21.02
C LEU A 223 14.27 4.70 -21.45
N SER A 224 14.96 3.88 -20.65
CA SER A 224 15.13 2.46 -20.90
C SER A 224 13.77 1.77 -21.05
N LEU A 225 12.83 2.07 -20.15
CA LEU A 225 11.47 1.56 -20.20
C LEU A 225 10.71 2.01 -21.46
N LEU A 226 10.73 3.31 -21.77
CA LEU A 226 10.03 3.84 -22.95
C LEU A 226 10.62 3.26 -24.26
N ASN A 227 11.93 3.10 -24.33
CA ASN A 227 12.61 2.43 -25.45
C ASN A 227 12.22 0.97 -25.55
N ALA A 228 12.12 0.27 -24.42
CA ALA A 228 11.69 -1.11 -24.40
C ALA A 228 10.25 -1.25 -24.90
N ILE A 229 9.32 -0.40 -24.46
CA ILE A 229 7.93 -0.39 -24.93
C ILE A 229 7.86 0.01 -26.41
N ALA A 230 8.65 0.99 -26.84
CA ALA A 230 8.76 1.38 -28.24
C ALA A 230 9.19 0.21 -29.14
N ARG A 231 10.15 -0.62 -28.70
CA ARG A 231 10.55 -1.85 -29.40
C ARG A 231 9.42 -2.89 -29.43
N GLN A 232 8.68 -3.06 -28.34
CA GLN A 232 7.55 -4.00 -28.31
C GLN A 232 6.48 -3.62 -29.35
N SER A 233 6.28 -2.32 -29.62
CA SER A 233 5.31 -1.87 -30.61
C SER A 233 5.66 -2.16 -32.08
N LEU A 234 6.91 -2.56 -32.40
CA LEU A 234 7.39 -2.82 -33.76
C LEU A 234 7.05 -4.25 -34.23
N LEU A 235 5.77 -4.51 -34.44
CA LEU A 235 5.25 -5.83 -34.81
C LEU A 235 5.41 -6.18 -36.30
N SER A 236 5.72 -5.21 -37.17
CA SER A 236 5.95 -5.46 -38.59
C SER A 236 7.35 -6.00 -38.88
N LEU A 237 8.29 -5.77 -37.97
CA LEU A 237 9.68 -6.24 -38.06
C LEU A 237 9.78 -7.60 -37.34
N PRO A 238 10.20 -8.67 -38.01
CA PRO A 238 10.47 -9.95 -37.35
C PRO A 238 11.50 -9.79 -36.23
N ASP A 239 11.38 -10.54 -35.14
CA ASP A 239 12.46 -10.65 -34.16
C ASP A 239 13.70 -11.26 -34.84
N ASP A 240 14.89 -10.70 -34.59
CA ASP A 240 16.16 -11.06 -35.22
C ASP A 240 16.51 -12.55 -35.08
N ALA A 241 15.85 -13.27 -34.17
CA ALA A 241 16.07 -14.69 -33.92
C ALA A 241 15.44 -15.66 -34.95
N THR A 242 14.38 -15.28 -35.69
CA THR A 242 13.64 -16.26 -36.54
C THR A 242 12.89 -15.61 -37.70
N ALA A 243 13.62 -15.00 -38.64
CA ALA A 243 13.04 -14.29 -39.80
C ALA A 243 12.33 -15.20 -40.84
N THR A 244 12.46 -16.53 -40.78
CA THR A 244 12.00 -17.43 -41.85
C THR A 244 10.54 -17.90 -41.72
N GLY A 245 10.08 -18.38 -40.57
CA GLY A 245 8.71 -18.91 -40.42
C GLY A 245 7.62 -17.83 -40.32
N ALA A 246 7.89 -16.72 -39.62
CA ALA A 246 6.94 -15.62 -39.50
C ALA A 246 6.73 -14.85 -40.82
N ALA A 247 7.75 -14.83 -41.69
CA ALA A 247 7.68 -14.16 -43.00
C ALA A 247 6.75 -14.90 -43.99
N GLU A 248 6.78 -16.23 -44.01
CA GLU A 248 5.90 -17.05 -44.86
C GLU A 248 4.43 -16.94 -44.40
N THR A 249 4.21 -17.04 -43.10
CA THR A 249 2.89 -16.90 -42.47
C THR A 249 2.31 -15.49 -42.70
N GLY A 250 3.16 -14.46 -42.58
CA GLY A 250 2.77 -13.09 -42.81
C GLY A 250 2.49 -12.74 -44.28
N ALA A 251 3.16 -13.41 -45.22
CA ALA A 251 2.90 -13.26 -46.65
C ALA A 251 1.53 -13.81 -47.06
N GLY A 252 1.07 -14.91 -46.45
CA GLY A 252 -0.26 -15.49 -46.72
C GLY A 252 -1.44 -14.70 -46.15
N LEU A 253 -1.18 -13.82 -45.19
CA LEU A 253 -2.19 -12.96 -44.52
C LEU A 253 -2.28 -11.54 -45.11
N ARG A 254 -1.37 -11.17 -46.02
CA ARG A 254 -1.35 -9.87 -46.72
C ARG A 254 -2.38 -9.83 -47.86
N ASP A 255 -3.04 -8.69 -48.04
CA ASP A 255 -3.98 -8.48 -49.14
C ASP A 255 -3.22 -8.47 -50.49
N GLY A 256 -3.77 -9.15 -51.49
CA GLY A 256 -3.19 -9.29 -52.83
C GLY A 256 -3.36 -8.06 -53.71
N ARG A 257 -3.43 -6.86 -53.14
CA ARG A 257 -3.70 -5.60 -53.87
C ARG A 257 -2.76 -4.47 -53.43
N GLY A 258 -1.67 -4.31 -54.19
CA GLY A 258 -1.10 -3.02 -54.63
C GLY A 258 -0.40 -2.10 -53.62
N ASP A 259 0.94 -2.05 -53.72
CA ASP A 259 1.78 -0.84 -53.87
C ASP A 259 1.43 0.47 -53.12
N ALA A 260 1.13 0.41 -51.81
CA ALA A 260 1.25 1.55 -50.91
C ALA A 260 2.05 1.18 -49.64
N PRO A 261 3.15 1.88 -49.31
CA PRO A 261 3.87 1.61 -48.08
C PRO A 261 3.08 2.16 -46.88
N GLY A 262 2.49 1.29 -46.08
CA GLY A 262 2.22 1.57 -44.66
C GLY A 262 0.83 1.35 -44.10
N SER A 263 -0.19 0.93 -44.87
CA SER A 263 -1.54 0.66 -44.30
C SER A 263 -1.91 -0.82 -44.16
N ASP A 264 -1.29 -1.72 -44.94
CA ASP A 264 -1.74 -3.13 -45.04
C ASP A 264 -0.73 -4.16 -44.51
N SER A 265 0.25 -3.74 -43.71
CA SER A 265 1.19 -4.67 -43.07
C SER A 265 0.66 -5.20 -41.73
N LEU A 266 0.91 -6.48 -41.44
CA LEU A 266 0.70 -7.06 -40.11
C LEU A 266 1.40 -6.20 -39.05
N GLY A 267 0.68 -5.87 -37.98
CA GLY A 267 1.19 -5.04 -36.90
C GLY A 267 1.06 -3.53 -37.12
N ALA A 268 0.68 -3.06 -38.32
CA ALA A 268 0.59 -1.64 -38.64
C ALA A 268 -0.36 -0.85 -37.71
N VAL A 269 -1.42 -1.49 -37.22
CA VAL A 269 -2.38 -0.87 -36.27
C VAL A 269 -1.70 -0.53 -34.95
N VAL A 270 -0.94 -1.47 -34.38
CA VAL A 270 -0.18 -1.28 -33.13
C VAL A 270 0.94 -0.28 -33.35
N GLU A 271 1.66 -0.41 -34.46
CA GLU A 271 2.71 0.54 -34.82
C GLU A 271 2.15 1.95 -34.98
N GLY A 272 1.09 2.13 -35.76
CA GLY A 272 0.42 3.42 -35.95
C GLY A 272 0.00 4.05 -34.62
N HIS A 273 -0.57 3.26 -33.72
CA HIS A 273 -0.98 3.72 -32.38
C HIS A 273 0.21 4.24 -31.55
N PHE A 274 1.32 3.49 -31.50
CA PHE A 274 2.51 3.87 -30.72
C PHE A 274 3.54 4.72 -31.49
N ARG A 275 3.18 5.27 -32.66
CA ARG A 275 4.09 6.10 -33.47
C ARG A 275 4.64 7.29 -32.68
N ALA A 276 3.78 8.02 -31.98
CA ALA A 276 4.18 9.16 -31.17
C ALA A 276 5.19 8.79 -30.07
N LEU A 277 5.02 7.61 -29.45
CA LEU A 277 5.97 7.08 -28.47
C LEU A 277 7.32 6.76 -29.10
N ARG A 278 7.34 6.17 -30.29
CA ARG A 278 8.59 5.87 -31.00
C ARG A 278 9.31 7.13 -31.45
N ASP A 279 8.59 8.13 -31.95
CA ASP A 279 9.15 9.42 -32.36
C ASP A 279 9.75 10.17 -31.14
N LEU A 280 9.11 10.03 -29.97
CA LEU A 280 9.59 10.60 -28.71
C LEU A 280 10.97 10.06 -28.31
N VAL A 281 11.24 8.77 -28.55
CA VAL A 281 12.45 8.10 -28.07
C VAL A 281 13.55 7.91 -29.12
N ASN A 282 13.22 7.65 -30.40
CA ASN A 282 14.19 7.23 -31.41
C ASN A 282 14.78 8.38 -32.26
N GLY A 283 14.24 9.60 -32.16
CA GLY A 283 14.68 10.71 -33.02
C GLY A 283 14.39 10.46 -34.50
N THR A 284 14.49 11.51 -35.33
CA THR A 284 14.18 11.40 -36.77
C THR A 284 15.28 12.07 -37.58
N GLY A 285 15.81 11.38 -38.60
CA GLY A 285 16.76 11.97 -39.56
C GLY A 285 18.08 12.46 -38.95
N GLY A 286 18.60 11.77 -37.94
CA GLY A 286 19.85 12.13 -37.26
C GLY A 286 19.74 13.28 -36.25
N GLN A 287 18.53 13.79 -36.01
CA GLN A 287 18.25 14.75 -34.93
C GLN A 287 18.02 14.03 -33.60
N PRO A 288 18.44 14.62 -32.47
CA PRO A 288 18.21 14.06 -31.16
C PRO A 288 16.71 13.94 -30.87
N SER A 289 16.32 12.89 -30.15
CA SER A 289 14.93 12.63 -29.81
C SER A 289 14.34 13.72 -28.92
N ALA A 290 13.00 13.82 -28.85
CA ALA A 290 12.37 14.76 -27.93
C ALA A 290 12.76 14.47 -26.48
N PHE A 291 12.92 13.19 -26.12
CA PHE A 291 13.45 12.81 -24.82
C PHE A 291 14.89 13.27 -24.60
N GLU A 292 15.80 13.10 -25.57
CA GLU A 292 17.18 13.55 -25.44
C GLU A 292 17.29 15.07 -25.25
N ARG A 293 16.42 15.84 -25.90
CA ARG A 293 16.34 17.29 -25.68
C ARG A 293 15.82 17.62 -24.28
N VAL A 294 14.80 16.93 -23.79
CA VAL A 294 14.32 17.08 -22.41
C VAL A 294 15.42 16.73 -21.41
N ARG A 295 16.13 15.62 -21.63
CA ARG A 295 17.28 15.18 -20.82
C ARG A 295 18.37 16.25 -20.76
N ALA A 296 18.72 16.85 -21.90
CA ALA A 296 19.70 17.93 -21.95
C ALA A 296 19.27 19.16 -21.13
N VAL A 297 17.97 19.49 -21.15
CA VAL A 297 17.41 20.57 -20.30
C VAL A 297 17.37 20.18 -18.83
N LEU A 298 17.10 18.92 -18.49
CA LEU A 298 17.08 18.45 -17.10
C LEU A 298 18.49 18.37 -16.50
N ALA A 299 19.50 18.08 -17.31
CA ALA A 299 20.90 18.00 -16.91
C ALA A 299 21.55 19.37 -16.65
N ASP A 300 20.97 20.47 -17.12
CA ASP A 300 21.48 21.82 -16.87
C ASP A 300 20.97 22.36 -15.51
N PRO A 301 21.86 22.56 -14.52
CA PRO A 301 21.46 23.04 -13.20
C PRO A 301 21.04 24.52 -13.19
N ARG A 302 21.30 25.30 -14.24
CA ARG A 302 20.99 26.73 -14.33
C ARG A 302 19.76 27.04 -15.19
N ASP A 303 19.27 26.08 -15.97
CA ASP A 303 18.44 26.36 -17.15
C ASP A 303 17.20 25.43 -17.30
N GLY A 304 16.62 25.03 -16.17
CA GLY A 304 15.47 24.13 -16.07
C GLY A 304 14.09 24.79 -16.19
N SER A 305 13.96 25.94 -16.86
CA SER A 305 12.69 26.68 -16.91
C SER A 305 11.58 25.91 -17.63
N SER A 306 10.35 25.98 -17.10
CA SER A 306 9.15 25.31 -17.65
C SER A 306 8.93 25.55 -19.15
N GLY A 307 9.35 26.72 -19.65
CA GLY A 307 9.29 27.10 -21.06
C GLY A 307 10.22 26.30 -21.96
N ARG A 308 11.45 26.00 -21.51
CA ARG A 308 12.44 25.23 -22.30
C ARG A 308 12.14 23.75 -22.35
N ILE A 309 11.68 23.18 -21.24
CA ILE A 309 11.18 21.80 -21.22
C ILE A 309 9.99 21.67 -22.19
N GLY A 310 9.02 22.59 -22.10
CA GLY A 310 7.89 22.62 -23.04
C GLY A 310 8.30 22.85 -24.49
N ALA A 311 9.39 23.59 -24.75
CA ALA A 311 9.94 23.76 -26.10
C ALA A 311 10.69 22.50 -26.60
N ALA A 312 11.43 21.81 -25.73
CA ALA A 312 12.12 20.57 -26.05
C ALA A 312 11.14 19.46 -26.46
N VAL A 313 10.02 19.39 -25.76
CA VAL A 313 8.90 18.48 -26.05
C VAL A 313 8.19 18.87 -27.35
N ARG A 314 7.78 20.14 -27.50
CA ARG A 314 7.04 20.63 -28.69
C ARG A 314 7.88 20.73 -29.97
N GLY A 315 9.20 20.75 -29.84
CA GLY A 315 10.12 20.70 -30.99
C GLY A 315 10.14 19.35 -31.70
N GLY A 316 9.47 18.32 -31.17
CA GLY A 316 9.14 17.08 -31.87
C GLY A 316 7.70 17.18 -32.37
N SER A 317 7.47 16.85 -33.63
CA SER A 317 6.19 17.01 -34.33
C SER A 317 5.07 16.03 -33.91
N SER A 318 5.02 15.63 -32.65
CA SER A 318 4.01 14.73 -32.10
C SER A 318 3.42 15.34 -30.84
N ASP A 319 2.08 15.30 -30.75
CA ASP A 319 1.30 15.68 -29.58
C ASP A 319 1.96 15.09 -28.32
N PRO A 320 2.37 15.91 -27.33
CA PRO A 320 2.98 15.41 -26.11
C PRO A 320 2.02 14.38 -25.52
N SER A 321 2.44 13.12 -25.44
CA SER A 321 1.62 12.11 -24.77
C SER A 321 1.29 12.65 -23.37
N ARG A 322 0.03 12.55 -22.94
CA ARG A 322 -0.43 13.00 -21.60
C ARG A 322 0.46 12.51 -20.45
N LEU A 323 1.18 11.42 -20.68
CA LEU A 323 2.20 10.83 -19.82
C LEU A 323 3.38 11.77 -19.58
N LEU A 324 3.92 12.37 -20.65
CA LEU A 324 5.02 13.30 -20.56
C LEU A 324 4.60 14.56 -19.81
N ASP A 325 3.41 15.10 -20.09
CA ASP A 325 2.88 16.24 -19.33
C ASP A 325 2.74 15.93 -17.83
N ARG A 326 2.25 14.74 -17.48
CA ARG A 326 2.12 14.28 -16.08
C ARG A 326 3.48 14.21 -15.40
N TRP A 327 4.46 13.53 -15.99
CA TRP A 327 5.79 13.40 -15.40
C TRP A 327 6.52 14.73 -15.34
N LEU A 328 6.33 15.61 -16.33
CA LEU A 328 6.87 16.96 -16.30
C LEU A 328 6.25 17.81 -15.20
N MET A 329 4.95 17.65 -14.91
CA MET A 329 4.32 18.28 -13.76
C MET A 329 4.90 17.79 -12.43
N GLN A 330 5.23 16.50 -12.32
CA GLN A 330 5.87 15.95 -11.13
C GLN A 330 7.31 16.41 -10.96
N ILE A 331 8.09 16.44 -12.04
CA ILE A 331 9.44 17.00 -12.07
C ILE A 331 9.41 18.50 -11.72
N ARG A 332 8.40 19.25 -12.18
CA ARG A 332 8.19 20.65 -11.80
C ARG A 332 7.85 20.78 -10.32
N ALA A 333 6.92 19.98 -9.80
CA ALA A 333 6.56 19.97 -8.38
C ALA A 333 7.76 19.64 -7.49
N ALA A 334 8.62 18.72 -7.94
CA ALA A 334 9.88 18.38 -7.27
C ALA A 334 10.84 19.55 -7.14
N ARG A 335 10.96 20.37 -8.19
CA ARG A 335 11.84 21.54 -8.23
C ARG A 335 11.22 22.78 -7.59
N ALA A 336 9.89 22.88 -7.60
CA ALA A 336 9.13 23.97 -7.00
C ALA A 336 8.82 23.75 -5.52
N ALA A 337 9.20 22.59 -4.94
CA ALA A 337 9.15 22.35 -3.51
C ALA A 337 9.96 23.44 -2.79
N PRO A 338 9.32 24.33 -2.01
CA PRO A 338 10.01 25.45 -1.38
C PRO A 338 11.09 24.94 -0.43
N GLU A 339 12.15 25.73 -0.27
CA GLU A 339 13.30 25.48 0.63
C GLU A 339 12.90 25.26 2.12
N GLY A 340 11.64 25.51 2.51
CA GLY A 340 11.08 25.22 3.84
C GLY A 340 10.67 23.75 4.12
N SER A 341 10.62 22.87 3.11
CA SER A 341 10.38 21.42 3.30
C SER A 341 11.58 20.69 3.91
N GLY A 342 12.77 21.28 3.84
CA GLY A 342 13.98 20.75 4.46
C GLY A 342 13.91 20.72 5.99
N LEU A 343 13.25 21.71 6.61
CA LEU A 343 13.14 21.75 8.08
C LEU A 343 12.25 20.63 8.60
N ARG A 344 11.01 20.49 8.10
CA ARG A 344 10.10 19.42 8.54
C ARG A 344 10.63 18.03 8.22
N SER A 345 11.25 17.84 7.04
CA SER A 345 11.90 16.57 6.70
C SER A 345 13.08 16.27 7.62
N ARG A 346 13.91 17.27 7.96
CA ARG A 346 15.02 17.11 8.89
C ARG A 346 14.54 16.83 10.31
N LEU A 347 13.52 17.55 10.78
CA LEU A 347 12.88 17.31 12.07
C LEU A 347 12.25 15.91 12.13
N THR A 348 11.61 15.46 11.04
CA THR A 348 11.07 14.10 10.92
C THR A 348 12.18 13.05 11.02
N GLN A 349 13.29 13.21 10.29
CA GLN A 349 14.42 12.28 10.34
C GLN A 349 15.06 12.23 11.73
N LEU A 350 15.32 13.39 12.35
CA LEU A 350 15.87 13.48 13.70
C LEU A 350 14.92 12.84 14.73
N TRP A 351 13.62 13.11 14.63
CA TRP A 351 12.61 12.53 15.52
C TRP A 351 12.56 11.00 15.39
N GLN A 352 12.55 10.49 14.15
CA GLN A 352 12.53 9.06 13.86
C GLN A 352 13.77 8.33 14.39
N SER A 353 14.93 8.99 14.42
CA SER A 353 16.16 8.40 14.97
C SER A 353 16.30 8.54 16.48
N GLU A 354 15.89 9.67 17.05
CA GLU A 354 16.23 10.02 18.44
C GLU A 354 15.12 9.73 19.45
N VAL A 355 13.85 9.87 19.05
CA VAL A 355 12.72 9.84 19.99
C VAL A 355 11.70 8.75 19.66
N LEU A 356 11.36 8.57 18.38
CA LEU A 356 10.28 7.68 17.97
C LEU A 356 10.44 6.23 18.47
N PRO A 357 11.63 5.58 18.43
CA PRO A 357 11.76 4.19 18.87
C PRO A 357 11.46 4.02 20.37
N LEU A 358 11.93 4.95 21.21
CA LEU A 358 11.62 4.96 22.64
C LEU A 358 10.15 5.32 22.88
N CYS A 359 9.62 6.28 22.12
CA CYS A 359 8.24 6.71 22.22
C CYS A 359 7.26 5.56 21.96
N GLU A 360 7.47 4.79 20.89
CA GLU A 360 6.64 3.64 20.54
C GLU A 360 6.78 2.52 21.58
N LYS A 361 8.01 2.21 22.00
CA LYS A 361 8.26 1.21 23.07
C LYS A 361 7.48 1.54 24.34
N VAL A 362 7.49 2.81 24.77
CA VAL A 362 6.82 3.27 26.00
C VAL A 362 5.30 3.33 25.84
N THR A 363 4.80 3.88 24.73
CA THR A 363 3.36 4.11 24.56
C THR A 363 2.57 2.87 24.18
N GLN A 364 3.22 1.88 23.55
CA GLN A 364 2.61 0.59 23.23
C GLN A 364 2.68 -0.41 24.39
N GLY A 365 3.48 -0.13 25.43
CA GLY A 365 3.81 -1.05 26.53
C GLY A 365 2.73 -1.29 27.59
N GLY A 366 1.50 -0.78 27.41
CA GLY A 366 0.37 -1.04 28.31
C GLY A 366 0.08 0.11 29.29
N TYR A 367 -0.15 -0.20 30.57
CA TYR A 367 -0.44 0.82 31.59
C TYR A 367 0.80 1.72 31.79
N PRO A 368 0.65 3.06 31.85
CA PRO A 368 -0.58 3.84 32.09
C PRO A 368 -1.29 4.36 30.83
N PHE A 369 -0.76 4.15 29.63
CA PHE A 369 -1.39 4.64 28.38
C PHE A 369 -2.67 3.88 28.05
N GLN A 370 -2.76 2.62 28.50
CA GLN A 370 -3.95 1.79 28.43
C GLN A 370 -4.45 1.49 29.85
N PRO A 371 -5.47 2.17 30.38
CA PRO A 371 -5.89 2.06 31.79
C PRO A 371 -6.25 0.63 32.24
N GLY A 372 -6.76 -0.20 31.33
CA GLY A 372 -7.15 -1.59 31.60
C GLY A 372 -6.06 -2.63 31.31
N ALA A 373 -4.86 -2.23 30.87
CA ALA A 373 -3.81 -3.17 30.52
C ALA A 373 -3.18 -3.83 31.76
N GLN A 374 -2.92 -5.14 31.63
CA GLN A 374 -2.18 -5.94 32.62
C GLN A 374 -0.66 -5.79 32.45
N ALA A 375 -0.20 -5.64 31.20
CA ALA A 375 1.17 -5.25 30.91
C ALA A 375 1.39 -3.79 31.37
N GLU A 376 2.57 -3.55 31.95
CA GLU A 376 2.94 -2.26 32.49
C GLU A 376 4.26 -1.79 31.87
N VAL A 377 4.33 -0.51 31.54
CA VAL A 377 5.55 0.15 31.09
C VAL A 377 6.54 0.20 32.25
N HIS A 378 7.84 0.04 32.00
CA HIS A 378 8.83 0.25 33.07
C HIS A 378 8.88 1.74 33.44
N PRO A 379 8.75 2.13 34.73
CA PRO A 379 8.75 3.55 35.11
C PRO A 379 10.00 4.31 34.63
N GLU A 380 11.17 3.66 34.62
CA GLU A 380 12.40 4.29 34.12
C GLU A 380 12.32 4.63 32.63
N ASP A 381 11.70 3.79 31.79
CA ASP A 381 11.50 4.10 30.37
C ASP A 381 10.53 5.28 30.21
N PHE A 382 9.51 5.38 31.07
CA PHE A 382 8.61 6.53 31.12
C PHE A 382 9.35 7.83 31.51
N LEU A 383 10.18 7.78 32.54
CA LEU A 383 11.02 8.92 32.96
C LEU A 383 11.98 9.34 31.84
N ALA A 384 12.58 8.38 31.14
CA ALA A 384 13.51 8.65 30.03
C ALA A 384 12.82 9.33 28.84
N LEU A 385 11.51 9.12 28.65
CA LEU A 385 10.75 9.73 27.57
C LEU A 385 10.13 11.09 27.96
N PHE A 386 9.38 11.14 29.07
CA PHE A 386 8.56 12.30 29.47
C PHE A 386 9.19 13.17 30.56
N GLY A 387 10.31 12.76 31.14
CA GLY A 387 10.97 13.53 32.19
C GLY A 387 11.41 14.93 31.74
N PRO A 388 11.78 15.80 32.70
CA PRO A 388 12.27 17.15 32.41
C PRO A 388 13.54 17.15 31.54
N GLU A 389 14.34 16.10 31.63
CA GLU A 389 15.49 15.85 30.75
C GLU A 389 15.22 14.68 29.79
N GLY A 390 13.96 14.29 29.60
CA GLY A 390 13.53 13.18 28.77
C GLY A 390 13.70 13.45 27.27
N ALA A 391 13.59 12.41 26.46
CA ALA A 391 13.83 12.46 25.02
C ALA A 391 12.94 13.51 24.30
N ILE A 392 11.65 13.61 24.67
CA ILE A 392 10.72 14.56 24.04
C ILE A 392 11.11 16.01 24.36
N GLU A 393 11.40 16.31 25.64
CA GLU A 393 11.77 17.67 26.05
C GLU A 393 13.12 18.08 25.47
N ARG A 394 14.10 17.17 25.46
CA ARG A 394 15.41 17.43 24.88
C ARG A 394 15.31 17.72 23.38
N PHE A 395 14.50 16.95 22.66
CA PHE A 395 14.24 17.21 21.24
C PHE A 395 13.60 18.59 21.04
N PHE A 396 12.58 18.93 21.82
CA PHE A 396 11.91 20.23 21.77
C PHE A 396 12.90 21.39 22.00
N GLN A 397 13.70 21.32 23.07
CA GLN A 397 14.67 22.36 23.41
C GLN A 397 15.84 22.46 22.44
N THR A 398 16.23 21.36 21.80
CA THR A 398 17.39 21.35 20.89
C THR A 398 16.99 21.76 19.47
N HIS A 399 15.81 21.35 19.01
CA HIS A 399 15.45 21.45 17.58
C HIS A 399 14.28 22.39 17.30
N LEU A 400 13.41 22.68 18.27
CA LEU A 400 12.20 23.50 18.06
C LEU A 400 12.32 24.91 18.66
N THR A 401 12.96 25.08 19.82
CA THR A 401 13.17 26.44 20.38
C THR A 401 14.32 27.21 19.70
N ALA A 402 15.27 26.49 19.09
CA ALA A 402 16.35 27.07 18.29
C ALA A 402 15.84 27.63 16.93
N THR A 403 14.78 27.04 16.38
CA THR A 403 14.15 27.51 15.13
C THR A 403 13.29 28.74 15.37
N GLU A 404 12.58 28.84 16.50
CA GLU A 404 11.82 30.05 16.88
C GLU A 404 12.72 31.28 17.10
N LYS A 405 13.95 31.10 17.59
CA LYS A 405 14.89 32.22 17.85
C LYS A 405 15.64 32.71 16.61
N ALA A 406 15.77 31.90 15.57
CA ALA A 406 16.46 32.28 14.34
C ALA A 406 15.64 33.25 13.45
N GLU A 407 14.35 33.41 13.73
CA GLU A 407 13.42 34.24 12.93
C GLU A 407 13.24 35.67 13.47
N THR A 408 13.89 36.03 14.58
CA THR A 408 13.82 37.40 15.13
C THR A 408 15.04 38.23 14.75
N ASP A 409 15.36 38.34 13.45
CA ASP A 409 16.37 39.29 12.96
C ASP A 409 15.72 40.53 12.32
N GLN A 410 15.77 41.62 13.09
CA GLN A 410 15.69 43.08 12.84
C GLN A 410 14.76 43.73 11.79
N ASN A 411 14.02 43.05 10.91
CA ASN A 411 13.25 43.73 9.85
C ASN A 411 11.72 43.54 9.84
N GLY A 412 11.12 42.89 10.84
CA GLY A 412 9.67 43.00 11.11
C GLY A 412 8.71 42.54 10.00
N ALA A 413 9.19 41.84 8.98
CA ALA A 413 8.33 41.15 8.01
C ALA A 413 8.11 39.73 8.53
N ALA A 414 6.91 39.44 9.02
CA ALA A 414 6.49 38.09 9.32
C ALA A 414 6.48 37.31 8.00
N GLN A 415 7.55 36.55 7.77
CA GLN A 415 7.54 35.49 6.78
C GLN A 415 6.59 34.44 7.34
N GLU A 416 5.48 34.18 6.65
CA GLU A 416 4.51 33.15 7.07
C GLU A 416 5.23 31.78 7.05
N ASP A 417 5.70 31.40 8.23
CA ASP A 417 6.40 30.17 8.58
C ASP A 417 5.57 28.94 8.16
N PRO A 418 6.18 27.84 7.65
CA PRO A 418 5.48 26.57 7.55
C PRO A 418 5.22 25.99 8.96
N ALA A 419 4.22 26.53 9.65
CA ALA A 419 3.74 26.11 10.97
C ALA A 419 3.70 24.57 11.12
N LEU A 420 4.26 24.04 12.21
CA LEU A 420 4.19 22.61 12.56
C LEU A 420 2.77 22.08 12.34
N ALA A 421 2.65 20.86 11.83
CA ALA A 421 1.32 20.29 11.62
C ALA A 421 0.53 20.29 12.95
N PRO A 422 -0.76 20.65 12.98
CA PRO A 422 -1.51 20.80 14.23
C PRO A 422 -1.49 19.56 15.14
N PHE A 423 -1.38 18.36 14.56
CA PHE A 423 -1.27 17.12 15.33
C PHE A 423 0.07 17.00 16.09
N VAL A 424 1.15 17.58 15.56
CA VAL A 424 2.49 17.61 16.18
C VAL A 424 2.46 18.54 17.39
N ILE A 425 1.93 19.74 17.21
CA ILE A 425 1.73 20.72 18.29
C ILE A 425 0.92 20.07 19.42
N ALA A 426 -0.22 19.46 19.07
CA ALA A 426 -1.06 18.80 20.05
C ALA A 426 -0.40 17.58 20.72
N ALA A 427 0.60 16.95 20.09
CA ALA A 427 1.38 15.88 20.73
C ALA A 427 2.36 16.45 21.75
N PHE A 428 3.10 17.51 21.42
CA PHE A 428 3.99 18.19 22.36
C PHE A 428 3.25 18.81 23.55
N ASP A 429 2.08 19.41 23.32
CA ASP A 429 1.23 19.92 24.39
C ASP A 429 0.81 18.82 25.37
N ARG A 430 0.40 17.66 24.85
CA ARG A 430 0.06 16.50 25.68
C ARG A 430 1.28 15.96 26.42
N ALA A 431 2.45 15.88 25.78
CA ALA A 431 3.68 15.45 26.44
C ALA A 431 4.06 16.40 27.59
N ALA A 432 3.89 17.71 27.40
CA ALA A 432 4.10 18.71 28.45
C ALA A 432 3.09 18.54 29.59
N GLN A 433 1.79 18.30 29.30
CA GLN A 433 0.77 18.02 30.32
C GLN A 433 1.07 16.75 31.12
N ILE A 434 1.55 15.70 30.45
CA ILE A 434 1.99 14.45 31.11
C ILE A 434 3.16 14.75 32.04
N ARG A 435 4.17 15.48 31.56
CA ARG A 435 5.32 15.88 32.37
C ARG A 435 4.90 16.72 33.58
N ASP A 436 4.11 17.76 33.39
CA ASP A 436 3.69 18.66 34.47
C ASP A 436 2.85 17.96 35.56
N GLY A 437 2.11 16.91 35.21
CA GLY A 437 1.35 16.09 36.15
C GLY A 437 2.20 15.14 37.02
N PHE A 438 3.36 14.71 36.52
CA PHE A 438 4.25 13.74 37.19
C PHE A 438 5.51 14.36 37.80
N PHE A 439 5.90 15.54 37.30
CA PHE A 439 7.17 16.20 37.62
C PHE A 439 6.91 17.63 38.10
N ALA A 440 6.72 17.79 39.42
CA ALA A 440 6.66 19.12 40.02
C ALA A 440 8.08 19.69 40.23
N ALA A 441 8.33 20.90 39.75
CA ALA A 441 9.66 21.53 39.71
C ALA A 441 10.29 21.80 41.08
N ASP A 442 9.53 21.67 42.17
CA ASP A 442 9.95 21.90 43.54
C ASP A 442 10.11 20.60 44.35
N LEU A 443 10.14 19.45 43.69
CA LEU A 443 10.45 18.15 44.30
C LEU A 443 11.94 17.77 44.14
N PRO A 444 12.61 17.24 45.19
CA PRO A 444 14.05 16.94 45.16
C PRO A 444 14.48 15.88 44.13
N SER A 445 13.57 14.97 43.76
CA SER A 445 13.81 13.83 42.87
C SER A 445 13.31 14.04 41.43
N GLY A 446 12.75 15.21 41.11
CA GLY A 446 12.16 15.51 39.81
C GLY A 446 10.80 14.83 39.57
N ALA A 447 10.60 13.58 39.99
CA ALA A 447 9.34 12.84 39.89
C ALA A 447 8.75 12.49 41.26
N GLY A 448 7.43 12.64 41.41
CA GLY A 448 6.72 12.38 42.66
C GLY A 448 5.45 13.22 42.82
N PHE A 449 4.74 12.99 43.93
CA PHE A 449 3.45 13.63 44.19
C PHE A 449 3.44 14.30 45.55
N ARG A 450 2.78 15.46 45.63
CA ARG A 450 2.53 16.15 46.89
C ARG A 450 1.08 15.98 47.30
N LEU A 451 0.84 15.28 48.40
CA LEU A 451 -0.48 14.99 48.93
C LEU A 451 -0.67 15.71 50.25
N ARG A 452 -1.78 16.43 50.41
CA ARG A 452 -2.19 16.96 51.71
C ARG A 452 -3.41 16.18 52.20
N PRO A 453 -3.30 15.42 53.30
CA PRO A 453 -4.46 14.82 53.93
C PRO A 453 -5.41 15.90 54.43
N HIS A 454 -6.70 15.72 54.20
CA HIS A 454 -7.71 16.58 54.81
C HIS A 454 -8.15 16.02 56.16
N ARG A 455 -8.46 16.94 57.08
CA ARG A 455 -9.08 16.62 58.36
C ARG A 455 -10.39 15.86 58.13
N LEU A 456 -10.57 14.78 58.87
CA LEU A 456 -11.81 14.02 58.87
C LEU A 456 -12.94 14.89 59.44
N GLY A 457 -14.07 14.98 58.73
CA GLY A 457 -15.19 15.81 59.13
C GLY A 457 -15.70 15.42 60.52
N THR A 458 -15.88 16.42 61.40
CA THR A 458 -16.29 16.25 62.80
C THR A 458 -17.74 15.77 63.01
N HIS A 459 -18.45 15.48 61.93
CA HIS A 459 -19.87 15.06 61.95
C HIS A 459 -20.07 13.54 61.93
N ALA A 460 -19.02 12.74 61.77
CA ALA A 460 -19.11 11.28 61.90
C ALA A 460 -18.74 10.85 63.33
N PRO A 461 -19.52 9.95 63.98
CA PRO A 461 -19.31 9.52 65.37
C PRO A 461 -17.90 8.99 65.66
N ASP A 462 -17.23 8.44 64.64
CA ASP A 462 -15.94 7.76 64.77
C ASP A 462 -14.75 8.60 64.27
N ALA A 463 -14.97 9.86 63.90
CA ALA A 463 -13.96 10.69 63.22
C ALA A 463 -12.76 11.06 64.13
N GLN A 464 -12.94 11.05 65.47
CA GLN A 464 -11.88 11.43 66.41
C GLN A 464 -10.88 10.29 66.67
N ASP A 465 -11.29 9.03 66.57
CA ASP A 465 -10.42 7.86 66.83
C ASP A 465 -9.90 7.21 65.54
N GLN A 466 -10.35 7.68 64.38
CA GLN A 466 -9.94 7.15 63.09
C GLN A 466 -8.52 7.60 62.74
N ARG A 467 -7.61 6.64 62.55
CA ARG A 467 -6.27 6.87 61.99
C ARG A 467 -6.20 6.31 60.59
N ILE A 468 -5.59 7.05 59.68
CA ILE A 468 -5.41 6.63 58.31
C ILE A 468 -3.92 6.50 58.05
N THR A 469 -3.52 5.34 57.54
CA THR A 469 -2.15 5.07 57.11
C THR A 469 -2.09 5.09 55.60
N LEU A 470 -1.27 5.97 55.03
CA LEU A 470 -0.82 5.88 53.65
C LEU A 470 0.56 5.20 53.61
N GLU A 471 0.65 4.10 52.88
CA GLU A 471 1.89 3.36 52.63
C GLU A 471 2.18 3.40 51.13
N VAL A 472 3.32 3.96 50.73
CA VAL A 472 3.75 3.97 49.33
C VAL A 472 5.21 3.58 49.24
N ASP A 473 5.47 2.55 48.46
CA ASP A 473 6.81 2.01 48.23
C ASP A 473 7.61 1.71 49.52
N GLY A 474 6.92 1.27 50.58
CA GLY A 474 7.49 0.97 51.89
C GLY A 474 7.59 2.16 52.85
N HIS A 475 7.26 3.37 52.41
CA HIS A 475 7.16 4.54 53.28
C HIS A 475 5.75 4.61 53.86
N ARG A 476 5.65 4.38 55.18
CA ARG A 476 4.39 4.38 55.93
C ARG A 476 4.22 5.72 56.66
N THR A 477 3.13 6.43 56.40
CA THR A 477 2.76 7.65 57.11
C THR A 477 1.34 7.56 57.64
N ALA A 478 1.20 7.68 58.96
CA ALA A 478 -0.09 7.69 59.64
C ALA A 478 -0.51 9.12 59.98
N TYR A 479 -1.76 9.47 59.69
CA TYR A 479 -2.37 10.76 60.01
C TYR A 479 -3.75 10.55 60.64
N GLY A 480 -4.18 11.50 61.47
CA GLY A 480 -5.38 11.39 62.31
C GLY A 480 -6.29 12.61 62.18
N PRO A 481 -7.07 12.97 63.21
CA PRO A 481 -8.02 14.09 63.18
C PRO A 481 -7.38 15.49 63.29
N GLU A 482 -6.06 15.54 63.46
CA GLU A 482 -5.23 16.74 63.52
C GLU A 482 -5.00 17.33 62.12
N ASP A 483 -4.70 18.63 62.02
CA ASP A 483 -4.24 19.21 60.75
C ASP A 483 -2.86 18.64 60.38
N PHE A 484 -2.70 18.26 59.11
CA PHE A 484 -1.51 17.60 58.61
C PHE A 484 -0.88 18.40 57.46
N GLY A 485 0.45 18.46 57.44
CA GLY A 485 1.22 19.15 56.40
C GLY A 485 1.21 18.42 55.05
N ASP A 486 1.97 18.95 54.10
CA ASP A 486 2.13 18.31 52.79
C ASP A 486 3.04 17.07 52.91
N LEU A 487 2.58 15.94 52.39
CA LEU A 487 3.34 14.71 52.21
C LEU A 487 3.97 14.69 50.82
N ILE A 488 5.30 14.50 50.76
CA ILE A 488 6.00 14.24 49.50
C ILE A 488 6.12 12.73 49.34
N VAL A 489 5.49 12.21 48.30
CA VAL A 489 5.52 10.80 47.93
C VAL A 489 6.44 10.64 46.71
N PRO A 490 7.66 10.11 46.88
CA PRO A 490 8.55 9.88 45.75
C PRO A 490 7.99 8.81 44.81
N TRP A 491 8.17 8.99 43.51
CA TRP A 491 7.83 7.98 42.50
C TRP A 491 8.82 8.09 41.33
N PRO A 492 9.29 6.97 40.75
CA PRO A 492 9.00 5.58 41.12
C PRO A 492 9.76 5.13 42.38
N GLY A 493 9.14 4.29 43.21
CA GLY A 493 9.79 3.66 44.35
C GLY A 493 10.17 2.20 44.11
N ARG A 494 10.79 1.58 45.13
CA ARG A 494 11.49 0.29 44.99
C ARG A 494 10.62 -0.96 45.14
N SER A 495 9.46 -0.85 45.80
CA SER A 495 8.66 -2.03 46.17
C SER A 495 7.38 -2.20 45.34
N GLY A 496 6.97 -1.19 44.56
CA GLY A 496 5.84 -1.26 43.65
C GLY A 496 4.51 -1.46 44.38
N GLY A 497 4.31 -0.81 45.52
CA GLY A 497 3.13 -0.99 46.36
C GLY A 497 2.55 0.32 46.86
N ALA A 498 1.22 0.45 46.87
CA ALA A 498 0.53 1.60 47.44
C ALA A 498 -0.73 1.14 48.19
N ARG A 499 -0.89 1.56 49.45
CA ARG A 499 -1.99 1.15 50.33
C ARG A 499 -2.49 2.30 51.19
N ILE A 500 -3.81 2.41 51.31
CA ILE A 500 -4.50 3.21 52.33
C ILE A 500 -5.11 2.24 53.32
N SER A 501 -4.84 2.39 54.62
CA SER A 501 -5.41 1.54 55.69
C SER A 501 -6.10 2.40 56.75
N LEU A 502 -7.22 1.92 57.28
CA LEU A 502 -8.04 2.61 58.27
C LEU A 502 -8.05 1.86 59.60
N GLU A 503 -7.64 2.55 60.66
CA GLU A 503 -7.65 2.06 62.03
C GLU A 503 -8.69 2.85 62.87
N PRO A 504 -9.39 2.22 63.84
CA PRO A 504 -9.40 0.78 64.08
C PRO A 504 -10.10 0.03 62.94
N GLU A 505 -9.71 -1.24 62.76
CA GLU A 505 -10.37 -2.13 61.82
C GLU A 505 -11.79 -2.46 62.29
N ARG A 506 -12.74 -2.49 61.36
CA ARG A 506 -14.13 -2.90 61.60
C ARG A 506 -14.37 -4.25 60.97
N GLU A 507 -14.98 -5.16 61.73
CA GLU A 507 -15.38 -6.46 61.21
C GLU A 507 -16.47 -6.33 60.14
N GLY A 508 -16.43 -7.21 59.14
CA GLY A 508 -17.44 -7.29 58.08
C GLY A 508 -17.38 -6.19 57.01
N VAL A 509 -16.38 -5.29 57.05
CA VAL A 509 -16.18 -4.24 56.03
C VAL A 509 -14.72 -4.15 55.60
N GLU A 510 -14.47 -3.57 54.42
CA GLU A 510 -13.11 -3.29 53.97
C GLU A 510 -12.42 -2.23 54.85
N ASN A 511 -11.18 -2.52 55.25
CA ASN A 511 -10.36 -1.61 56.07
C ASN A 511 -9.17 -1.02 55.32
N SER A 512 -8.86 -1.53 54.12
CA SER A 512 -7.76 -1.01 53.32
C SER A 512 -8.05 -1.07 51.82
N LEU A 513 -7.45 -0.14 51.08
CA LEU A 513 -7.39 -0.14 49.63
C LEU A 513 -5.93 -0.30 49.23
N HIS A 514 -5.60 -1.34 48.45
CA HIS A 514 -4.23 -1.62 48.04
C HIS A 514 -4.11 -1.75 46.52
N ARG A 515 -2.94 -1.38 45.99
CA ARG A 515 -2.51 -1.55 44.60
C ARG A 515 -1.08 -2.08 44.58
N HIS A 516 -0.78 -2.86 43.55
CA HIS A 516 0.51 -3.50 43.33
C HIS A 516 1.07 -3.11 41.96
N GLY A 517 2.36 -3.38 41.79
CA GLY A 517 3.11 -3.13 40.57
C GLY A 517 3.88 -1.79 40.59
N PRO A 518 4.83 -1.61 39.66
CA PRO A 518 5.59 -0.37 39.50
C PRO A 518 4.73 0.91 39.39
N TRP A 519 3.46 0.77 39.00
CA TRP A 519 2.49 1.88 38.89
C TRP A 519 1.45 1.92 40.02
N ALA A 520 1.67 1.20 41.12
CA ALA A 520 0.72 1.08 42.22
C ALA A 520 0.21 2.43 42.74
N LEU A 521 1.11 3.41 42.89
CA LEU A 521 0.73 4.77 43.33
C LEU A 521 -0.24 5.42 42.35
N ILE A 522 0.03 5.37 41.05
CA ILE A 522 -0.82 6.01 40.04
C ILE A 522 -2.17 5.29 39.98
N ARG A 523 -2.18 3.96 40.10
CA ARG A 523 -3.41 3.16 40.21
C ARG A 523 -4.22 3.46 41.47
N LEU A 524 -3.55 3.85 42.56
CA LEU A 524 -4.19 4.27 43.80
C LEU A 524 -4.82 5.66 43.60
N LEU A 525 -4.04 6.63 43.08
CA LEU A 525 -4.52 7.98 42.79
C LEU A 525 -5.71 7.97 41.81
N SER A 526 -5.64 7.15 40.75
CA SER A 526 -6.71 7.03 39.76
C SER A 526 -7.97 6.28 40.24
N ALA A 527 -7.89 5.58 41.37
CA ALA A 527 -9.04 4.90 41.97
C ALA A 527 -9.94 5.84 42.78
N ALA A 528 -9.49 7.07 43.04
CA ALA A 528 -10.27 8.06 43.76
C ALA A 528 -11.36 8.68 42.87
N GLU A 529 -12.47 9.10 43.47
CA GLU A 529 -13.35 10.09 42.87
C GLU A 529 -12.63 11.44 42.89
N MET A 530 -12.37 12.03 41.73
CA MET A 530 -11.62 13.28 41.59
C MET A 530 -12.58 14.48 41.50
N ARG A 531 -12.21 15.57 42.18
CA ARG A 531 -12.94 16.85 42.17
C ARG A 531 -11.95 18.01 42.10
N PRO A 532 -12.36 19.19 41.59
CA PRO A 532 -11.55 20.40 41.69
C PRO A 532 -11.31 20.78 43.16
N SER A 533 -10.08 21.13 43.51
CA SER A 533 -9.73 21.61 44.86
C SER A 533 -9.79 23.14 44.93
N THR A 534 -10.36 23.69 46.01
CA THR A 534 -10.37 25.15 46.28
C THR A 534 -8.99 25.69 46.68
N GLU A 535 -8.08 24.81 47.11
CA GLU A 535 -6.68 25.15 47.46
C GLU A 535 -5.71 24.98 46.27
N GLY A 536 -6.25 24.72 45.07
CA GLY A 536 -5.48 24.35 43.88
C GLY A 536 -5.19 22.84 43.79
N GLY A 537 -5.05 22.34 42.57
CA GLY A 537 -4.85 20.91 42.28
C GLY A 537 -6.14 20.09 42.25
N THR A 538 -6.05 18.81 42.64
CA THR A 538 -7.15 17.83 42.52
C THR A 538 -7.49 17.25 43.89
N LEU A 539 -8.75 17.32 44.30
CA LEU A 539 -9.26 16.64 45.49
C LEU A 539 -9.56 15.17 45.15
N LEU A 540 -8.92 14.25 45.88
CA LEU A 540 -9.09 12.81 45.75
C LEU A 540 -9.98 12.31 46.88
N LEU A 541 -11.11 11.70 46.55
CA LEU A 541 -12.09 11.16 47.49
C LEU A 541 -12.14 9.63 47.38
N TYR A 542 -11.91 8.94 48.49
CA TYR A 542 -12.01 7.48 48.58
C TYR A 542 -13.15 7.10 49.52
N ARG A 543 -13.80 5.97 49.24
CA ARG A 543 -14.73 5.30 50.16
C ARG A 543 -14.23 3.88 50.40
N ILE A 544 -13.88 3.56 51.66
CA ILE A 544 -13.35 2.25 52.06
C ILE A 544 -14.21 1.75 53.22
N GLY A 545 -14.95 0.65 53.01
CA GLY A 545 -15.85 0.10 54.03
C GLY A 545 -16.87 1.10 54.58
N GLY A 546 -17.37 2.00 53.73
CA GLY A 546 -18.31 3.06 54.11
C GLY A 546 -17.70 4.30 54.77
N ARG A 547 -16.38 4.33 54.99
CA ARG A 547 -15.65 5.49 55.54
C ARG A 547 -15.01 6.30 54.41
N SER A 548 -15.11 7.63 54.52
CA SER A 548 -14.54 8.55 53.54
C SER A 548 -13.11 8.93 53.91
N VAL A 549 -12.23 8.99 52.92
CA VAL A 549 -10.85 9.50 53.03
C VAL A 549 -10.64 10.52 51.92
N SER A 550 -9.98 11.63 52.22
CA SER A 550 -9.74 12.67 51.23
C SER A 550 -8.34 13.28 51.31
N PHE A 551 -7.75 13.52 50.14
CA PHE A 551 -6.46 14.21 49.98
C PHE A 551 -6.57 15.29 48.92
N SER A 552 -5.87 16.40 49.07
CA SER A 552 -5.57 17.27 47.92
C SER A 552 -4.23 16.90 47.31
N LEU A 553 -4.26 16.59 46.02
CA LEU A 553 -3.09 16.38 45.18
C LEU A 553 -2.68 17.71 44.57
N LYS A 554 -1.47 18.18 44.92
CA LYS A 554 -0.86 19.37 44.33
C LYS A 554 -0.05 18.97 43.09
N SER A 555 -0.50 19.42 41.94
CA SER A 555 0.13 19.23 40.63
C SER A 555 0.03 20.52 39.81
N ARG A 556 0.85 20.66 38.76
CA ARG A 556 0.65 21.68 37.74
C ARG A 556 -0.53 21.24 36.87
N GLY A 557 -1.68 21.88 37.05
CA GLY A 557 -2.94 21.51 36.38
C GLY A 557 -3.72 20.41 37.11
N ARG A 558 -4.84 19.98 36.51
CA ARG A 558 -5.69 18.91 37.05
C ARG A 558 -5.10 17.55 36.68
N PHE A 559 -5.03 16.64 37.63
CA PHE A 559 -4.48 15.31 37.40
C PHE A 559 -5.36 14.48 36.45
N GLU A 560 -6.67 14.77 36.39
CA GLU A 560 -7.60 14.19 35.41
C GLU A 560 -7.17 14.49 33.97
N ASP A 561 -6.69 15.71 33.71
CA ASP A 561 -6.23 16.14 32.38
C ASP A 561 -4.92 15.40 32.04
N THR A 562 -4.03 15.17 33.01
CA THR A 562 -2.84 14.33 32.85
C THR A 562 -3.20 12.89 32.49
N LEU A 563 -4.19 12.29 33.16
CA LEU A 563 -4.67 10.93 32.85
C LEU A 563 -5.31 10.87 31.45
N ALA A 564 -6.06 11.90 31.06
CA ALA A 564 -6.64 12.00 29.72
C ALA A 564 -5.54 12.18 28.64
N ALA A 565 -4.50 12.96 28.93
CA ALA A 565 -3.34 13.13 28.06
C ALA A 565 -2.61 11.79 27.86
N LEU A 566 -2.38 11.02 28.92
CA LEU A 566 -1.80 9.67 28.83
C LEU A 566 -2.62 8.75 27.91
N ALA A 567 -3.93 8.70 28.08
CA ALA A 567 -4.81 7.83 27.30
C ALA A 567 -4.93 8.25 25.82
N THR A 568 -4.70 9.53 25.49
CA THR A 568 -4.86 10.07 24.13
C THR A 568 -3.55 10.39 23.43
N PHE A 569 -2.42 10.25 24.12
CA PHE A 569 -1.11 10.55 23.56
C PHE A 569 -0.75 9.55 22.46
N LYS A 570 -0.24 10.10 21.35
CA LYS A 570 0.28 9.33 20.22
C LYS A 570 1.60 9.92 19.80
N CYS A 571 2.58 9.05 19.59
CA CYS A 571 3.88 9.46 19.03
C CYS A 571 3.68 9.99 17.61
N PRO A 572 4.09 11.25 17.32
CA PRO A 572 4.15 11.76 15.96
C PRO A 572 4.99 10.83 15.07
N GLN A 573 4.49 10.52 13.89
CA GLN A 573 5.22 9.70 12.90
C GLN A 573 6.04 10.57 11.94
N SER A 574 5.65 11.84 11.80
CA SER A 574 6.30 12.87 10.97
C SER A 574 5.90 14.27 11.46
N PHE A 575 6.56 15.31 10.92
CA PHE A 575 6.40 16.73 11.29
C PHE A 575 5.70 17.58 10.23
#